data_AF-A0A7Y1XNK4-F1
#
_entry.id   AF-A0A7Y1XNK4-F1
#
_cell.length_a   1.000
_cell.length_b   1.000
_cell.length_c   1.000
_cell.angle_alpha   90.00
_cell.angle_beta   90.00
_cell.angle_gamma   90.00
#
_symmetry.space_group_name_H-M   'P 1'
#
loop_
_entity.id
_entity.type
_entity.pdbx_description
1 polymer ?
#
loop_
_entity_poly.entity_id
_entity_poly.type
_entity_poly.pdbx_seq_one_letter_code
_entity_poly.pdbx_strand_id
1 'polypeptide(L)'
;VGFQLSYSAVFAIGWIYPLLIRFWRPRNGFIKPLWKLFAVSLSAQLGVLPLCLFYFHQFPGAFLLSSMLIIPFLGILLGLGILLVLLASLKSLPDSLALVYNQMIRTMNELIEYIASQENFIIRQIPMDRPGMILLSVIIILLVLSLQKKKFVYLCFLGISIAGFQVWNLYLLHLNGQKDEVIILHQVANTSLLYQKGHALFVMTNDSVKIKNLVENFELNRRIQTTKSIPVPNSFYMGQDQWILIDSSGVLPSVQKNIRGLILTRSPRIHLGRILEQSCPDKIIADGSNYPDDIRRWRRTCQRYGIPFYSTTDNGALSLGQM
;
A
#
# COMPACT_ATOMS: atom_id res chain seq x y z
N VAL A 1 7.52 -8.00 8.72
CA VAL A 1 6.23 -7.46 9.21
C VAL A 1 5.52 -8.43 10.17
N GLY A 2 5.41 -9.73 9.85
CA GLY A 2 4.73 -10.72 10.72
C GLY A 2 5.17 -10.68 12.19
N PHE A 3 6.47 -10.65 12.47
CA PHE A 3 7.00 -10.48 13.83
C PHE A 3 6.45 -9.25 14.55
N GLN A 4 6.41 -8.08 13.89
CA GLN A 4 5.90 -6.84 14.49
C GLN A 4 4.42 -6.97 14.86
N LEU A 5 3.62 -7.58 13.97
CA LEU A 5 2.19 -7.81 14.22
C LEU A 5 1.98 -8.79 15.38
N SER A 6 2.70 -9.92 15.39
CA SER A 6 2.57 -10.93 16.45
C SER A 6 2.94 -10.38 17.83
N TYR A 7 4.07 -9.67 17.96
CA TYR A 7 4.48 -9.10 19.25
C TYR A 7 3.55 -7.96 19.70
N SER A 8 3.09 -7.12 18.78
CA SER A 8 2.12 -6.06 19.10
C SER A 8 0.79 -6.66 19.59
N ALA A 9 0.30 -7.71 18.93
CA ALA A 9 -0.90 -8.43 19.35
C ALA A 9 -0.76 -9.02 20.76
N VAL A 10 0.33 -9.74 21.02
CA VAL A 10 0.57 -10.38 22.33
C VAL A 10 0.68 -9.33 23.44
N PHE A 11 1.42 -8.25 23.21
CA PHE A 11 1.52 -7.13 24.16
C PHE A 11 0.15 -6.50 24.43
N ALA A 12 -0.61 -6.21 23.38
CA ALA A 12 -1.93 -5.61 23.50
C ALA A 12 -2.93 -6.55 24.20
N ILE A 13 -2.87 -7.86 23.96
CA ILE A 13 -3.64 -8.84 24.74
C ILE A 13 -3.28 -8.72 26.21
N GLY A 14 -1.99 -8.78 26.58
CA GLY A 14 -1.58 -8.69 27.99
C GLY A 14 -2.05 -7.42 28.69
N TRP A 15 -2.09 -6.29 27.98
CA TRP A 15 -2.40 -4.98 28.56
C TRP A 15 -3.88 -4.58 28.50
N ILE A 16 -4.56 -4.83 27.37
CA ILE A 16 -5.94 -4.38 27.09
C ILE A 16 -6.97 -5.42 27.57
N TYR A 17 -6.67 -6.72 27.47
CA TYR A 17 -7.63 -7.77 27.85
C TYR A 17 -8.12 -7.66 29.30
N PRO A 18 -7.26 -7.42 30.33
CA PRO A 18 -7.73 -7.29 31.71
C PRO A 18 -8.72 -6.12 31.90
N LEU A 19 -8.55 -5.04 31.13
CA LEU A 19 -9.44 -3.89 31.14
C LEU A 19 -10.83 -4.26 30.61
N LEU A 20 -10.89 -4.94 29.46
CA LEU A 20 -12.16 -5.35 28.82
C LEU A 20 -12.96 -6.34 29.69
N ILE A 21 -12.29 -7.31 30.31
CA ILE A 21 -12.95 -8.28 31.21
C ILE A 21 -13.44 -7.62 32.50
N ARG A 22 -12.79 -6.55 32.96
CA ARG A 22 -13.27 -5.76 34.10
C ARG A 22 -14.47 -4.89 33.73
N PHE A 23 -14.54 -4.43 32.48
CA PHE A 23 -15.62 -3.57 32.00
C PHE A 23 -16.98 -4.28 32.03
N TRP A 24 -17.05 -5.53 31.56
CA TRP A 24 -18.28 -6.32 31.59
C TRP A 24 -18.03 -7.75 32.05
N ARG A 25 -18.82 -8.19 33.03
CA ARG A 25 -18.78 -9.55 33.60
C ARG A 25 -20.15 -10.19 33.45
N PRO A 26 -20.46 -10.75 32.27
CA PRO A 26 -21.74 -11.41 32.04
C PRO A 26 -21.94 -12.56 33.04
N ARG A 27 -23.15 -12.65 33.61
CA ARG A 27 -23.54 -13.68 34.59
C ARG A 27 -23.86 -15.02 33.92
N ASN A 28 -24.29 -15.01 32.66
CA ASN A 28 -24.65 -16.20 31.91
C ASN A 28 -23.40 -17.04 31.55
N GLY A 29 -23.45 -18.33 31.83
CA GLY A 29 -22.37 -19.30 31.57
C GLY A 29 -21.97 -19.42 30.10
N PHE A 30 -22.89 -19.17 29.16
CA PHE A 30 -22.61 -19.20 27.71
C PHE A 30 -22.02 -17.89 27.18
N ILE A 31 -22.47 -16.74 27.71
CA ILE A 31 -22.02 -15.42 27.25
C ILE A 31 -20.60 -15.13 27.77
N LYS A 32 -20.26 -15.64 28.96
CA LYS A 32 -18.94 -15.45 29.57
C LYS A 32 -17.75 -15.94 28.70
N PRO A 33 -17.73 -17.16 28.14
CA PRO A 33 -16.64 -17.58 27.25
C PRO A 33 -16.64 -16.80 25.93
N LEU A 34 -17.80 -16.50 25.36
CA LEU A 34 -17.91 -15.67 24.14
C LEU A 34 -17.32 -14.27 24.36
N TRP A 35 -17.63 -13.64 25.49
CA TRP A 35 -17.06 -12.34 25.86
C TRP A 35 -15.55 -12.40 26.05
N LYS A 36 -15.02 -13.48 26.63
CA LYS A 36 -13.56 -13.66 26.75
C LYS A 36 -12.88 -13.76 25.38
N LEU A 37 -13.44 -14.57 24.47
CA LEU A 37 -12.91 -14.71 23.12
C LEU A 37 -12.96 -13.37 22.37
N PHE A 38 -14.08 -12.67 22.46
CA PHE A 38 -14.22 -11.33 21.90
C PHE A 38 -13.20 -10.36 22.49
N ALA A 39 -13.01 -10.34 23.81
CA ALA A 39 -12.06 -9.46 24.48
C ALA A 39 -10.60 -9.75 24.08
N VAL A 40 -10.22 -11.03 23.95
CA VAL A 40 -8.88 -11.39 23.44
C VAL A 40 -8.71 -10.90 22.00
N SER A 41 -9.68 -11.18 21.14
CA SER A 41 -9.62 -10.79 19.74
C SER A 41 -9.59 -9.27 19.55
N LEU A 42 -10.41 -8.53 20.30
CA LEU A 42 -10.43 -7.07 20.26
C LEU A 42 -9.10 -6.49 20.75
N SER A 43 -8.52 -7.05 21.82
CA SER A 43 -7.22 -6.60 22.33
C SER A 43 -6.12 -6.79 21.30
N ALA A 44 -6.05 -7.97 20.70
CA ALA A 44 -5.10 -8.27 19.62
C ALA A 44 -5.27 -7.30 18.45
N GLN A 45 -6.53 -7.09 18.01
CA GLN A 45 -6.85 -6.27 16.86
C GLN A 45 -6.50 -4.80 17.07
N LEU A 46 -6.76 -4.25 18.27
CA LEU A 46 -6.33 -2.89 18.62
C LEU A 46 -4.80 -2.75 18.61
N GLY A 47 -4.07 -3.79 19.03
CA GLY A 47 -2.60 -3.79 19.01
C GLY A 47 -2.03 -3.76 17.59
N VAL A 48 -2.61 -4.51 16.66
CA VAL A 48 -2.10 -4.59 15.29
C VAL A 48 -2.65 -3.52 14.36
N LEU A 49 -3.75 -2.84 14.74
CA LEU A 49 -4.48 -1.89 13.91
C LEU A 49 -3.57 -0.84 13.22
N PRO A 50 -2.67 -0.12 13.92
CA PRO A 50 -1.83 0.89 13.27
C PRO A 50 -0.91 0.30 12.21
N LEU A 51 -0.33 -0.87 12.49
CA LEU A 51 0.59 -1.57 11.58
C LEU A 51 -0.16 -2.14 10.37
N CYS A 52 -1.36 -2.69 10.57
CA CYS A 52 -2.19 -3.19 9.48
C CYS A 52 -2.58 -2.08 8.51
N LEU A 53 -2.98 -0.92 9.03
CA LEU A 53 -3.31 0.24 8.21
C LEU A 53 -2.08 0.78 7.47
N PHE A 54 -0.92 0.80 8.12
CA PHE A 54 0.32 1.28 7.51
C PHE A 54 0.87 0.38 6.40
N TYR A 55 0.93 -0.94 6.63
CA TYR A 55 1.54 -1.86 5.65
C TYR A 55 0.56 -2.35 4.59
N PHE A 56 -0.71 -2.49 4.93
CA PHE A 56 -1.69 -3.14 4.06
C PHE A 56 -2.83 -2.21 3.63
N HIS A 57 -2.88 -0.96 4.13
CA HIS A 57 -3.93 0.01 3.83
C HIS A 57 -5.35 -0.55 4.01
N GLN A 58 -5.51 -1.49 4.94
CA GLN A 58 -6.76 -2.18 5.18
C GLN A 58 -6.95 -2.52 6.65
N PHE A 59 -8.21 -2.47 7.08
CA PHE A 59 -8.65 -2.99 8.36
C PHE A 59 -9.31 -4.37 8.16
N PRO A 60 -8.67 -5.46 8.62
CA PRO A 60 -9.23 -6.80 8.48
C PRO A 60 -10.23 -7.07 9.60
N GLY A 61 -11.43 -6.50 9.52
CA GLY A 61 -12.51 -6.70 10.49
C GLY A 61 -12.94 -8.18 10.60
N ALA A 62 -12.81 -8.92 9.51
CA ALA A 62 -13.00 -10.37 9.45
C ALA A 62 -12.17 -11.14 10.49
N PHE A 63 -10.99 -10.61 10.85
CA PHE A 63 -10.11 -11.23 11.83
C PHE A 63 -10.72 -11.27 13.24
N LEU A 64 -11.60 -10.31 13.56
CA LEU A 64 -12.29 -10.29 14.85
C LEU A 64 -13.24 -11.49 14.99
N LEU A 65 -14.01 -11.76 13.93
CA LEU A 65 -14.95 -12.88 13.90
C LEU A 65 -14.24 -14.22 13.74
N SER A 66 -13.25 -14.30 12.84
CA SER A 66 -12.50 -15.53 12.60
C SER A 66 -11.74 -15.97 13.84
N SER A 67 -11.11 -15.04 14.56
CA SER A 67 -10.40 -15.37 15.81
C SER A 67 -11.34 -15.93 16.89
N MET A 68 -12.57 -15.41 17.01
CA MET A 68 -13.55 -15.96 17.96
C MET A 68 -13.93 -17.41 17.65
N LEU A 69 -14.03 -17.75 16.36
CA LEU A 69 -14.38 -19.08 15.90
C LEU A 69 -13.17 -20.03 15.93
N ILE A 70 -11.98 -19.57 15.55
CA ILE A 70 -10.77 -20.40 15.38
C ILE A 70 -10.07 -20.67 16.71
N ILE A 71 -9.97 -19.68 17.61
CA ILE A 71 -9.22 -19.82 18.88
C ILE A 71 -9.66 -21.05 19.70
N PRO A 72 -10.97 -21.37 19.85
CA PRO A 72 -11.41 -22.58 20.54
C PRO A 72 -10.86 -23.88 19.93
N PHE A 73 -10.77 -23.96 18.60
CA PHE A 73 -10.28 -25.16 17.93
C PHE A 73 -8.75 -25.23 17.90
N LEU A 74 -8.07 -24.09 17.91
CA LEU A 74 -6.61 -24.03 17.76
C LEU A 74 -5.88 -24.82 18.87
N GLY A 75 -6.35 -24.73 20.11
CA GLY A 75 -5.78 -25.51 21.23
C GLY A 75 -5.96 -27.01 21.06
N ILE A 76 -7.15 -27.44 20.60
CA ILE A 76 -7.46 -28.85 20.33
C ILE A 76 -6.62 -29.35 19.15
N LEU A 77 -6.56 -28.59 18.06
CA LEU A 77 -5.76 -28.90 16.88
C LEU A 77 -4.27 -29.00 17.22
N LEU A 78 -3.72 -28.08 18.00
CA LEU A 78 -2.32 -28.14 18.41
C LEU A 78 -2.04 -29.38 19.27
N GLY A 79 -2.89 -29.64 20.27
CA GLY A 79 -2.74 -30.80 21.16
C GLY A 79 -2.85 -32.14 20.41
N LEU A 80 -3.88 -32.29 19.57
CA LEU A 80 -4.05 -33.47 18.73
C LEU A 80 -2.93 -33.59 17.69
N GLY A 81 -2.47 -32.50 17.10
CA GLY A 81 -1.37 -32.48 16.14
C GLY A 81 -0.08 -33.00 16.77
N ILE A 82 0.26 -32.54 17.97
CA ILE A 82 1.42 -33.04 18.73
C ILE A 82 1.25 -34.54 19.04
N LEU A 83 0.07 -34.96 19.50
CA LEU A 83 -0.23 -36.36 19.78
C LEU A 83 -0.08 -37.24 18.54
N LEU A 84 -0.57 -36.80 17.38
CA LEU A 84 -0.46 -37.50 16.11
C LEU A 84 1.00 -37.67 15.69
N VAL A 85 1.81 -36.62 15.81
CA VAL A 85 3.25 -36.69 15.51
C VAL A 85 3.95 -37.70 16.42
N LEU A 86 3.60 -37.74 17.71
CA LEU A 86 4.13 -38.73 18.64
C LEU A 86 3.71 -40.17 18.30
N LEU A 87 2.42 -40.40 18.03
CA LEU A 87 1.90 -41.71 17.67
C LEU A 87 2.44 -42.22 16.32
N ALA A 88 2.60 -41.32 15.35
CA ALA A 88 3.22 -41.61 14.07
C ALA A 88 4.69 -42.02 14.24
N SER A 89 5.43 -41.32 15.10
CA SER A 89 6.82 -41.67 15.45
C SER A 89 6.93 -43.07 16.06
N LEU A 90 5.93 -43.45 16.88
CA LEU A 90 5.80 -44.79 17.48
C LEU A 90 5.17 -45.84 16.54
N LYS A 91 4.91 -45.50 15.27
CA LYS A 91 4.21 -46.35 14.29
C LYS A 91 2.88 -46.94 14.79
N SER A 92 2.23 -46.26 15.73
CA SER A 92 1.01 -46.71 16.41
C SER A 92 -0.16 -45.76 16.16
N LEU A 93 -0.13 -45.02 15.06
CA LEU A 93 -1.14 -44.03 14.71
C LEU A 93 -2.41 -44.73 14.20
N PRO A 94 -3.58 -44.56 14.85
CA PRO A 94 -4.83 -45.05 14.31
C PRO A 94 -5.30 -44.21 13.12
N ASP A 95 -5.68 -44.86 12.02
CA ASP A 95 -6.18 -44.18 10.81
C ASP A 95 -7.43 -43.34 11.10
N SER A 96 -8.29 -43.80 12.01
CA SER A 96 -9.49 -43.06 12.44
C SER A 96 -9.15 -41.71 13.09
N LEU A 97 -8.09 -41.66 13.90
CA LEU A 97 -7.64 -40.43 14.56
C LEU A 97 -7.06 -39.46 13.53
N ALA A 98 -6.29 -39.96 12.57
CA ALA A 98 -5.76 -39.16 11.46
C ALA A 98 -6.91 -38.59 10.58
N LEU A 99 -7.94 -39.39 10.30
CA LEU A 99 -9.11 -38.95 9.53
C LEU A 99 -9.87 -37.83 10.26
N VAL A 100 -10.15 -38.00 11.56
CA VAL A 100 -10.84 -36.97 12.37
C VAL A 100 -10.04 -35.66 12.37
N TYR A 101 -8.73 -35.75 12.56
CA TYR A 101 -7.87 -34.56 12.54
C TYR A 101 -7.85 -33.86 11.18
N ASN A 102 -7.74 -34.63 10.09
CA ASN A 102 -7.83 -34.09 8.73
C ASN A 102 -9.17 -33.40 8.48
N GLN A 103 -10.28 -33.98 8.96
CA GLN A 103 -11.59 -33.35 8.84
C GLN A 103 -11.68 -32.05 9.63
N MET A 104 -11.13 -32.00 10.85
CA MET A 104 -11.06 -30.76 11.64
C MET A 104 -10.28 -29.65 10.92
N ILE A 105 -9.13 -29.98 10.33
CA ILE A 105 -8.33 -29.02 9.54
C ILE A 105 -9.11 -28.53 8.33
N ARG A 106 -9.77 -29.43 7.59
CA ARG A 106 -10.59 -29.06 6.42
C ARG A 106 -11.71 -28.10 6.81
N THR A 107 -12.49 -28.43 7.83
CA THR A 107 -13.56 -27.55 8.32
C THR A 107 -13.02 -26.20 8.78
N MET A 108 -11.86 -26.15 9.45
CA MET A 108 -11.23 -24.88 9.83
C MET A 108 -10.85 -24.05 8.60
N ASN A 109 -10.23 -24.65 7.59
CA ASN A 109 -9.83 -23.95 6.37
C ASN A 109 -11.04 -23.47 5.56
N GLU A 110 -12.09 -24.28 5.44
CA GLU A 110 -13.35 -23.89 4.79
C GLU A 110 -14.01 -22.71 5.50
N LEU A 111 -14.01 -22.69 6.83
CA LEU A 111 -14.51 -21.55 7.61
C LEU A 111 -13.65 -20.29 7.40
N ILE A 112 -12.32 -20.42 7.35
CA ILE A 112 -11.42 -19.30 7.06
C ILE A 112 -11.69 -18.76 5.66
N GLU A 113 -11.81 -19.62 4.66
CA GLU A 113 -12.09 -19.25 3.28
C GLU A 113 -13.45 -18.57 3.14
N TYR A 114 -14.49 -19.13 3.77
CA TYR A 114 -15.83 -18.53 3.80
C TYR A 114 -15.84 -17.14 4.45
N ILE A 115 -15.07 -16.93 5.52
CA ILE A 115 -14.95 -15.62 6.17
C ILE A 115 -14.12 -14.66 5.31
N ALA A 116 -13.04 -15.15 4.69
CA ALA A 116 -12.17 -14.36 3.83
C ALA A 116 -12.85 -13.91 2.53
N SER A 117 -13.80 -14.70 2.01
CA SER A 117 -14.58 -14.36 0.82
C SER A 117 -15.61 -13.25 1.07
N GLN A 118 -15.85 -12.88 2.33
CA GLN A 118 -16.76 -11.78 2.67
C GLN A 118 -16.03 -10.44 2.53
N GLU A 119 -16.12 -9.83 1.35
CA GLU A 119 -15.47 -8.55 1.05
C GLU A 119 -15.88 -7.42 2.02
N ASN A 120 -17.12 -7.45 2.52
CA ASN A 120 -17.68 -6.44 3.43
C ASN A 120 -16.97 -6.34 4.78
N PHE A 121 -16.25 -7.38 5.23
CA PHE A 121 -15.53 -7.35 6.51
C PHE A 121 -14.11 -6.82 6.39
N ILE A 122 -13.65 -6.49 5.18
CA ILE A 122 -12.33 -5.92 4.95
C ILE A 122 -12.53 -4.49 4.46
N ILE A 123 -12.29 -3.52 5.35
CA ILE A 123 -12.31 -2.12 4.95
C ILE A 123 -10.97 -1.85 4.27
N ARG A 124 -10.98 -1.78 2.94
CA ARG A 124 -9.81 -1.49 2.12
C ARG A 124 -9.64 0.01 1.95
N GLN A 125 -8.51 0.38 1.34
CA GLN A 125 -8.26 1.72 0.84
C GLN A 125 -8.18 2.80 1.93
N ILE A 126 -7.63 2.46 3.10
CA ILE A 126 -7.38 3.42 4.17
C ILE A 126 -5.93 3.95 4.03
N PRO A 127 -5.74 5.18 3.53
CA PRO A 127 -4.41 5.76 3.37
C PRO A 127 -3.80 6.03 4.74
N MET A 128 -2.63 5.46 4.98
CA MET A 128 -1.94 5.61 6.26
C MET A 128 -0.44 5.76 6.01
N ASP A 129 0.10 6.91 6.39
CA ASP A 129 1.51 7.21 6.33
C ASP A 129 2.19 6.99 7.69
N ARG A 130 3.52 7.11 7.75
CA ARG A 130 4.28 6.84 8.99
C ARG A 130 3.84 7.74 10.16
N PRO A 131 3.72 9.08 10.01
CA PRO A 131 3.20 9.93 11.08
C PRO A 131 1.77 9.58 11.49
N GLY A 132 0.89 9.27 10.53
CA GLY A 132 -0.47 8.83 10.81
C GLY A 132 -0.52 7.55 11.67
N MET A 133 0.31 6.56 11.35
CA MET A 133 0.46 5.33 12.12
C MET A 133 0.93 5.60 13.57
N ILE A 134 1.91 6.48 13.75
CA ILE A 134 2.43 6.83 15.08
C ILE A 134 1.34 7.52 15.90
N LEU A 135 0.66 8.51 15.31
CA LEU A 135 -0.45 9.22 15.96
C LEU A 135 -1.58 8.27 16.35
N LEU A 136 -1.96 7.33 15.48
CA LEU A 136 -2.97 6.32 15.79
C LEU A 136 -2.53 5.40 16.95
N SER A 137 -1.26 5.00 16.97
CA SER A 137 -0.70 4.21 18.07
C SER A 137 -0.77 4.96 19.40
N VAL A 138 -0.44 6.26 19.40
CA VAL A 138 -0.55 7.14 20.57
C VAL A 138 -2.00 7.30 21.02
N ILE A 139 -2.96 7.45 20.08
CA ILE A 139 -4.39 7.51 20.38
C ILE A 139 -4.85 6.24 21.09
N ILE A 140 -4.46 5.05 20.60
CA ILE A 140 -4.84 3.77 21.22
C ILE A 140 -4.24 3.66 22.64
N ILE A 141 -2.97 4.04 22.81
CA ILE A 141 -2.30 4.05 24.12
C ILE A 141 -3.02 4.99 25.10
N LEU A 142 -3.34 6.22 24.69
CA LEU A 142 -4.02 7.21 25.52
C LEU A 142 -5.46 6.82 25.82
N LEU A 143 -6.15 6.17 24.87
CA LEU A 143 -7.48 5.61 25.10
C LEU A 143 -7.42 4.56 26.21
N VAL A 144 -6.50 3.60 26.13
CA VAL A 144 -6.34 2.56 27.16
C VAL A 144 -5.96 3.18 28.51
N LEU A 145 -5.02 4.14 28.55
CA LEU A 145 -4.62 4.83 29.76
C LEU A 145 -5.75 5.65 30.40
N SER A 146 -6.56 6.33 29.58
CA SER A 146 -7.72 7.10 30.07
C SER A 146 -8.77 6.20 30.72
N LEU A 147 -9.02 5.02 30.16
CA LEU A 147 -9.92 4.02 30.73
C LEU A 147 -9.36 3.36 32.00
N GLN A 148 -8.04 3.14 32.09
CA GLN A 148 -7.39 2.55 33.25
C GLN A 148 -7.27 3.49 34.44
N LYS A 149 -6.77 4.71 34.20
CA LYS A 149 -6.46 5.69 35.26
C LYS A 149 -7.63 6.61 35.60
N LYS A 150 -8.59 6.77 34.68
CA LYS A 150 -9.77 7.63 34.84
C LYS A 150 -9.45 9.07 35.26
N LYS A 151 -8.26 9.58 34.89
CA LYS A 151 -7.87 10.98 35.13
C LYS A 151 -8.20 11.83 33.91
N PHE A 152 -8.77 13.01 34.15
CA PHE A 152 -9.16 13.96 33.11
C PHE A 152 -7.98 14.36 32.20
N VAL A 153 -6.76 14.45 32.76
CA VAL A 153 -5.54 14.76 32.01
C VAL A 153 -5.32 13.82 30.81
N TYR A 154 -5.59 12.51 30.95
CA TYR A 154 -5.45 11.56 29.83
C TYR A 154 -6.53 11.74 28.78
N LEU A 155 -7.74 12.17 29.16
CA LEU A 155 -8.80 12.51 28.21
C LEU A 155 -8.44 13.77 27.43
N CYS A 156 -7.83 14.77 28.07
CA CYS A 156 -7.31 15.95 27.37
C CYS A 156 -6.24 15.57 26.34
N PHE A 157 -5.25 14.77 26.73
CA PHE A 157 -4.20 14.32 25.79
C PHE A 157 -4.77 13.44 24.66
N LEU A 158 -5.77 12.61 24.95
CA LEU A 158 -6.48 11.84 23.93
C LEU A 158 -7.15 12.78 22.92
N GLY A 159 -7.89 13.79 23.40
CA GLY A 159 -8.54 14.80 22.56
C GLY A 159 -7.53 15.57 21.68
N ILE A 160 -6.40 16.00 22.27
CA ILE A 160 -5.31 16.67 21.54
C ILE A 160 -4.73 15.75 20.46
N SER A 161 -4.52 14.48 20.77
CA SER A 161 -3.96 13.51 19.82
C SER A 161 -4.92 13.22 18.67
N ILE A 162 -6.22 13.12 18.95
CA ILE A 162 -7.27 12.98 17.93
C ILE A 162 -7.30 14.24 17.05
N ALA A 163 -7.29 15.44 17.64
CA ALA A 163 -7.24 16.69 16.90
C ALA A 163 -5.98 16.77 16.02
N GLY A 164 -4.81 16.43 16.55
CA GLY A 164 -3.56 16.36 15.80
C GLY A 164 -3.62 15.38 14.63
N PHE A 165 -4.23 14.20 14.82
CA PHE A 165 -4.44 13.23 13.73
C PHE A 165 -5.37 13.77 12.64
N GLN A 166 -6.44 14.49 13.01
CA GLN A 166 -7.33 15.12 12.02
C GLN A 166 -6.62 16.25 11.26
N VAL A 167 -5.89 17.12 11.96
CA VAL A 167 -5.08 18.18 11.35
C VAL A 167 -4.05 17.59 10.39
N TRP A 168 -3.38 16.50 10.77
CA TRP A 168 -2.43 15.82 9.90
C TRP A 168 -3.07 15.29 8.60
N ASN A 169 -4.24 14.67 8.71
CA ASN A 169 -4.97 14.18 7.53
C ASN A 169 -5.42 15.33 6.62
N LEU A 170 -5.91 16.43 7.20
CA LEU A 170 -6.29 17.64 6.45
C LEU A 170 -5.07 18.29 5.78
N TYR A 171 -3.94 18.35 6.48
CA TYR A 171 -2.69 18.87 5.95
C TYR A 171 -2.23 18.07 4.73
N LEU A 172 -2.23 16.74 4.80
CA LEU A 172 -1.86 15.92 3.66
C LEU A 172 -2.87 15.99 2.51
N LEU A 173 -4.16 16.10 2.82
CA LEU A 173 -5.19 16.33 1.80
C LEU A 173 -4.91 17.64 1.04
N HIS A 174 -4.61 18.72 1.78
CA HIS A 174 -4.29 20.02 1.21
C HIS A 174 -2.99 19.99 0.38
N LEU A 175 -1.92 19.39 0.92
CA LEU A 175 -0.64 19.24 0.20
C LEU A 175 -0.80 18.49 -1.11
N ASN A 176 -1.50 17.34 -1.09
CA ASN A 176 -1.70 16.55 -2.29
C ASN A 176 -2.66 17.23 -3.28
N GLY A 177 -3.63 18.02 -2.78
CA GLY A 177 -4.55 18.80 -3.60
C GLY A 177 -3.89 19.97 -4.36
N GLN A 178 -2.72 20.43 -3.93
CA GLN A 178 -1.95 21.47 -4.62
C GLN A 178 -0.93 20.92 -5.63
N LYS A 179 -0.78 19.60 -5.74
CA LYS A 179 0.22 19.01 -6.64
C LYS A 179 -0.23 19.12 -8.09
N ASP A 180 0.67 19.65 -8.92
CA ASP A 180 0.60 19.60 -10.37
C ASP A 180 1.93 18.97 -10.80
N GLU A 181 1.96 17.64 -10.97
CA GLU A 181 3.18 16.92 -11.33
C GLU A 181 2.93 15.77 -12.30
N VAL A 182 3.86 15.60 -13.24
CA VAL A 182 3.93 14.44 -14.12
C VAL A 182 5.02 13.51 -13.60
N ILE A 183 4.68 12.24 -13.42
CA ILE A 183 5.59 11.20 -12.96
C ILE A 183 5.74 10.15 -14.06
N ILE A 184 6.98 9.95 -14.49
CA ILE A 184 7.35 8.91 -15.44
C ILE A 184 7.72 7.66 -14.64
N LEU A 185 6.92 6.61 -14.77
CA LEU A 185 7.13 5.36 -14.04
C LEU A 185 8.15 4.48 -14.77
N HIS A 186 8.99 3.81 -14.00
CA HIS A 186 9.82 2.73 -14.54
C HIS A 186 8.97 1.47 -14.73
N GLN A 187 8.73 1.07 -15.97
CA GLN A 187 8.15 -0.23 -16.31
C GLN A 187 8.84 -0.84 -17.52
N VAL A 188 9.25 -2.10 -17.40
CA VAL A 188 9.91 -2.82 -18.50
C VAL A 188 8.92 -3.01 -19.65
N ALA A 189 9.31 -2.54 -20.84
CA ALA A 189 8.52 -2.64 -22.07
C ALA A 189 7.13 -1.97 -22.03
N ASN A 190 6.87 -1.07 -21.08
CA ASN A 190 5.64 -0.28 -21.03
C ASN A 190 5.92 1.19 -20.72
N THR A 191 5.29 2.08 -21.46
CA THR A 191 5.34 3.52 -21.20
C THR A 191 4.16 3.89 -20.32
N SER A 192 4.47 4.46 -19.16
CA SER A 192 3.50 4.77 -18.13
C SER A 192 3.81 6.11 -17.51
N LEU A 193 2.91 7.06 -17.74
CA LEU A 193 2.97 8.42 -17.22
C LEU A 193 1.75 8.64 -16.34
N LEU A 194 2.00 9.21 -15.16
CA LEU A 194 0.97 9.63 -14.24
C LEU A 194 0.98 11.15 -14.20
N TYR A 195 -0.12 11.79 -14.61
CA TYR A 195 -0.28 13.22 -14.43
C TYR A 195 -1.25 13.48 -13.28
N GLN A 196 -0.72 14.00 -12.17
CA GLN A 196 -1.51 14.40 -11.02
C GLN A 196 -1.82 15.89 -11.11
N LYS A 197 -3.11 16.23 -11.17
CA LYS A 197 -3.61 17.61 -11.04
C LYS A 197 -4.56 17.69 -9.86
N GLY A 198 -4.02 18.09 -8.71
CA GLY A 198 -4.69 18.04 -7.42
C GLY A 198 -5.14 16.63 -7.04
N HIS A 199 -6.45 16.44 -6.88
CA HIS A 199 -7.07 15.15 -6.56
C HIS A 199 -7.52 14.34 -7.79
N ALA A 200 -7.17 14.80 -9.00
CA ALA A 200 -7.38 14.07 -10.24
C ALA A 200 -6.07 13.44 -10.71
N LEU A 201 -6.15 12.17 -11.10
CA LEU A 201 -5.06 11.43 -11.70
C LEU A 201 -5.41 11.07 -13.15
N PHE A 202 -4.54 11.47 -14.07
CA PHE A 202 -4.62 11.07 -15.46
C PHE A 202 -3.56 10.01 -15.73
N VAL A 203 -4.02 8.80 -16.04
CA VAL A 203 -3.17 7.65 -16.29
C VAL A 203 -2.99 7.51 -17.80
N MET A 204 -1.77 7.76 -18.26
CA MET A 204 -1.38 7.66 -19.65
C MET A 204 -0.47 6.45 -19.81
N THR A 205 -1.03 5.35 -20.29
CA THR A 205 -0.30 4.09 -20.46
C THR A 205 -0.71 3.38 -21.74
N ASN A 206 0.17 2.51 -22.21
CA ASN A 206 -0.11 1.62 -23.32
C ASN A 206 -0.65 0.24 -22.88
N ASP A 207 -0.41 -0.14 -21.63
CA ASP A 207 -0.88 -1.40 -21.04
C ASP A 207 -1.49 -1.13 -19.66
N SER A 208 -2.83 -1.07 -19.64
CA SER A 208 -3.62 -0.77 -18.43
C SER A 208 -3.59 -1.90 -17.39
N VAL A 209 -3.28 -3.14 -17.79
CA VAL A 209 -3.25 -4.29 -16.87
C VAL A 209 -1.99 -4.26 -16.04
N LYS A 210 -0.83 -4.00 -16.66
CA LYS A 210 0.46 -3.95 -15.95
C LYS A 210 0.56 -2.83 -14.93
N ILE A 211 -0.11 -1.70 -15.15
CA ILE A 211 -0.01 -0.53 -14.26
C ILE A 211 -1.00 -0.57 -13.08
N LYS A 212 -2.04 -1.41 -13.14
CA LYS A 212 -3.18 -1.38 -12.21
C LYS A 212 -2.77 -1.27 -10.73
N ASN A 213 -1.92 -2.18 -10.25
CA ASN A 213 -1.48 -2.17 -8.84
C ASN A 213 -0.65 -0.93 -8.47
N LEU A 214 0.13 -0.37 -9.41
CA LEU A 214 0.88 0.86 -9.17
C LEU A 214 -0.04 2.07 -9.08
N VAL A 215 -1.05 2.14 -9.95
CA VAL A 215 -2.06 3.20 -9.95
C VAL A 215 -2.88 3.13 -8.68
N GLU A 216 -3.39 1.96 -8.29
CA GLU A 216 -4.15 1.80 -7.04
C GLU A 216 -3.31 2.23 -5.81
N ASN A 217 -2.06 1.80 -5.72
CA ASN A 217 -1.17 2.24 -4.63
C ASN A 217 -0.88 3.75 -4.67
N PHE A 218 -0.76 4.33 -5.87
CA PHE A 218 -0.55 5.77 -6.02
C PHE A 218 -1.79 6.57 -5.60
N GLU A 219 -2.97 6.14 -6.03
CA GLU A 219 -4.27 6.71 -5.66
C GLU A 219 -4.44 6.73 -4.15
N LEU A 220 -4.15 5.60 -3.49
CA LEU A 220 -4.20 5.48 -2.04
C LEU A 220 -3.24 6.45 -1.35
N ASN A 221 -1.96 6.39 -1.68
CA ASN A 221 -0.94 7.21 -1.01
C ASN A 221 -1.14 8.72 -1.24
N ARG A 222 -1.64 9.11 -2.42
CA ARG A 222 -1.91 10.51 -2.76
C ARG A 222 -3.31 10.97 -2.39
N ARG A 223 -4.19 10.09 -1.89
CA ARG A 223 -5.61 10.39 -1.62
C ARG A 223 -6.31 10.99 -2.85
N ILE A 224 -6.11 10.35 -4.00
CA ILE A 224 -6.76 10.72 -5.27
C ILE A 224 -8.22 10.30 -5.22
N GLN A 225 -9.11 11.14 -5.75
CA GLN A 225 -10.55 10.89 -5.75
C GLN A 225 -11.06 10.49 -7.13
N THR A 226 -10.39 10.94 -8.19
CA THR A 226 -10.81 10.69 -9.56
C THR A 226 -9.64 10.25 -10.41
N THR A 227 -9.83 9.15 -11.12
CA THR A 227 -8.83 8.62 -12.06
C THR A 227 -9.43 8.49 -13.43
N LYS A 228 -8.74 9.03 -14.43
CA LYS A 228 -9.12 8.92 -15.84
C LYS A 228 -7.97 8.31 -16.63
N SER A 229 -8.25 7.30 -17.43
CA SER A 229 -7.28 6.79 -18.40
C SER A 229 -7.38 7.60 -19.68
N ILE A 230 -6.24 8.10 -20.17
CA ILE A 230 -6.13 8.88 -21.40
C ILE A 230 -5.03 8.21 -22.26
N PRO A 231 -5.16 8.17 -23.59
CA PRO A 231 -4.05 7.73 -24.44
C PRO A 231 -2.79 8.56 -24.22
N VAL A 232 -1.62 7.95 -24.43
CA VAL A 232 -0.33 8.65 -24.31
C VAL A 232 -0.28 9.79 -25.35
N PRO A 233 -0.12 11.06 -24.93
CA PRO A 233 -0.05 12.17 -25.87
C PRO A 233 1.35 12.30 -26.48
N ASN A 234 1.44 12.83 -27.71
CA ASN A 234 2.72 13.13 -28.37
C ASN A 234 3.43 14.37 -27.77
N SER A 235 2.68 15.23 -27.09
CA SER A 235 3.21 16.38 -26.34
C SER A 235 2.22 16.82 -25.27
N PHE A 236 2.72 17.37 -24.17
CA PHE A 236 1.90 17.98 -23.14
C PHE A 236 2.58 19.23 -22.56
N TYR A 237 1.78 20.12 -21.97
CA TYR A 237 2.28 21.29 -21.27
C TYR A 237 2.20 21.09 -19.76
N MET A 238 3.22 21.57 -19.07
CA MET A 238 3.26 21.65 -17.61
C MET A 238 3.59 23.09 -17.23
N GLY A 239 2.56 23.86 -16.82
CA GLY A 239 2.70 25.30 -16.67
C GLY A 239 2.95 25.98 -18.03
N GLN A 240 4.10 26.65 -18.16
CA GLN A 240 4.53 27.29 -19.42
C GLN A 240 5.45 26.40 -20.27
N ASP A 241 5.84 25.23 -19.75
CA ASP A 241 6.87 24.40 -20.36
C ASP A 241 6.27 23.27 -21.19
N GLN A 242 6.80 23.11 -22.40
CA GLN A 242 6.39 22.03 -23.29
C GLN A 242 7.29 20.80 -23.14
N TRP A 243 6.65 19.65 -22.98
CA TRP A 243 7.27 18.34 -22.99
C TRP A 243 6.84 17.58 -24.23
N ILE A 244 7.80 17.00 -24.94
CA ILE A 244 7.54 16.23 -26.16
C ILE A 244 7.87 14.77 -25.88
N LEU A 245 6.95 13.90 -26.28
CA LEU A 245 7.10 12.45 -26.17
C LEU A 245 7.32 11.87 -27.55
N ILE A 246 8.48 11.23 -27.74
CA ILE A 246 8.84 10.57 -28.99
C ILE A 246 8.69 9.07 -28.77
N ASP A 247 7.76 8.48 -29.51
CA ASP A 247 7.53 7.05 -29.54
C ASP A 247 8.26 6.39 -30.73
N SER A 248 8.02 5.10 -30.96
CA SER A 248 8.61 4.34 -32.07
C SER A 248 8.36 4.93 -33.47
N SER A 249 7.35 5.80 -33.64
CA SER A 249 7.10 6.47 -34.93
C SER A 249 8.20 7.47 -35.29
N GLY A 250 8.93 7.99 -34.30
CA GLY A 250 10.00 8.98 -34.52
C GLY A 250 9.51 10.32 -35.06
N VAL A 251 8.20 10.57 -35.08
CA VAL A 251 7.60 11.82 -35.59
C VAL A 251 7.78 12.90 -34.53
N LEU A 252 8.55 13.95 -34.86
CA LEU A 252 8.56 15.17 -34.06
C LEU A 252 7.33 16.02 -34.43
N PRO A 253 6.47 16.41 -33.46
CA PRO A 253 5.52 17.48 -33.68
C PRO A 253 6.26 18.76 -34.08
N SER A 254 5.62 19.60 -34.89
CA SER A 254 6.16 20.88 -35.37
C SER A 254 6.85 21.65 -34.24
N VAL A 255 8.17 21.84 -34.34
CA VAL A 255 9.02 22.43 -33.28
C VAL A 255 8.48 23.80 -32.89
N GLN A 256 7.86 23.88 -31.71
CA GLN A 256 7.56 25.16 -31.06
C GLN A 256 8.76 25.57 -30.22
N LYS A 257 9.07 26.88 -30.22
CA LYS A 257 10.14 27.45 -29.38
C LYS A 257 9.78 27.23 -27.89
N ASN A 258 10.78 26.92 -27.05
CA ASN A 258 10.70 26.53 -25.62
C ASN A 258 10.31 25.07 -25.31
N ILE A 259 11.13 24.10 -25.72
CA ILE A 259 11.02 22.70 -25.28
C ILE A 259 11.86 22.50 -24.03
N ARG A 260 11.21 22.26 -22.88
CA ARG A 260 11.91 22.00 -21.61
C ARG A 260 12.51 20.60 -21.55
N GLY A 261 11.91 19.63 -22.23
CA GLY A 261 12.49 18.29 -22.29
C GLY A 261 11.84 17.34 -23.30
N LEU A 262 12.65 16.36 -23.70
CA LEU A 262 12.22 15.25 -24.57
C LEU A 262 12.13 13.96 -23.77
N ILE A 263 11.05 13.21 -23.94
CA ILE A 263 10.83 11.90 -23.36
C ILE A 263 10.90 10.87 -24.49
N LEU A 264 11.88 9.97 -24.44
CA LEU A 264 12.07 8.90 -25.41
C LEU A 264 11.41 7.62 -24.91
N THR A 265 10.55 7.02 -25.74
CA THR A 265 9.74 5.86 -25.39
C THR A 265 9.69 4.86 -26.55
N ARG A 266 9.66 3.55 -26.26
CA ARG A 266 9.57 2.45 -27.22
C ARG A 266 10.70 2.40 -28.26
N SER A 267 11.91 2.75 -27.86
CA SER A 267 13.12 2.66 -28.69
C SER A 267 12.97 3.35 -30.06
N PRO A 268 12.72 4.68 -30.11
CA PRO A 268 12.60 5.42 -31.36
C PRO A 268 13.85 5.27 -32.21
N ARG A 269 13.66 4.92 -33.48
CA ARG A 269 14.75 4.88 -34.48
C ARG A 269 15.05 6.28 -34.99
N ILE A 270 15.62 7.11 -34.12
CA ILE A 270 15.90 8.53 -34.38
C ILE A 270 17.40 8.84 -34.33
N HIS A 271 17.82 9.79 -35.17
CA HIS A 271 19.14 10.41 -35.07
C HIS A 271 19.09 11.54 -34.05
N LEU A 272 19.35 11.22 -32.78
CA LEU A 272 19.21 12.15 -31.67
C LEU A 272 20.02 13.44 -31.85
N GLY A 273 21.22 13.38 -32.44
CA GLY A 273 22.04 14.59 -32.70
C GLY A 273 21.33 15.65 -33.55
N ARG A 274 20.61 15.24 -34.59
CA ARG A 274 19.85 16.17 -35.45
C ARG A 274 18.70 16.85 -34.69
N ILE A 275 18.04 16.10 -33.81
CA ILE A 275 16.96 16.63 -32.97
C ILE A 275 17.54 17.64 -31.99
N LEU A 276 18.66 17.31 -31.34
CA LEU A 276 19.33 18.20 -30.40
C LEU A 276 19.74 19.53 -31.04
N GLU A 277 20.23 19.51 -32.29
CA GLU A 277 20.60 20.73 -33.03
C GLU A 277 19.39 21.58 -33.43
N GLN A 278 18.22 20.97 -33.65
CA GLN A 278 17.01 21.68 -34.08
C GLN A 278 16.15 22.17 -32.92
N SER A 279 16.06 21.40 -31.84
CA SER A 279 15.11 21.63 -30.76
C SER A 279 15.74 22.09 -29.44
N CYS A 280 17.07 21.97 -29.29
CA CYS A 280 17.85 22.38 -28.11
C CYS A 280 17.12 22.22 -26.75
N PRO A 281 16.72 20.99 -26.37
CA PRO A 281 15.99 20.75 -25.13
C PRO A 281 16.90 20.91 -23.90
N ASP A 282 16.35 21.38 -22.78
CA ASP A 282 17.12 21.50 -21.53
C ASP A 282 17.52 20.15 -20.95
N LYS A 283 16.71 19.09 -21.17
CA LYS A 283 16.98 17.74 -20.68
C LYS A 283 16.32 16.64 -21.52
N ILE A 284 16.87 15.43 -21.45
CA ILE A 284 16.31 14.24 -22.09
C ILE A 284 16.03 13.16 -21.05
N ILE A 285 14.88 12.49 -21.17
CA ILE A 285 14.48 11.39 -20.32
C ILE A 285 14.19 10.15 -21.17
N ALA A 286 14.73 9.00 -20.77
CA ALA A 286 14.41 7.71 -21.36
C ALA A 286 13.59 6.86 -20.36
N ASP A 287 12.40 6.44 -20.78
CA ASP A 287 11.54 5.55 -19.98
C ASP A 287 12.01 4.07 -20.05
N GLY A 288 11.38 3.22 -19.23
CA GLY A 288 11.73 1.80 -19.10
C GLY A 288 11.30 0.92 -20.28
N SER A 289 10.65 1.51 -21.29
CA SER A 289 10.21 0.79 -22.48
C SER A 289 11.31 0.67 -23.55
N ASN A 290 12.43 1.38 -23.39
CA ASN A 290 13.55 1.38 -24.33
C ASN A 290 14.55 0.26 -24.05
N TYR A 291 15.20 -0.25 -25.09
CA TYR A 291 16.29 -1.22 -24.97
C TYR A 291 17.54 -0.59 -24.31
N PRO A 292 18.27 -1.33 -23.46
CA PRO A 292 19.47 -0.83 -22.80
C PRO A 292 20.55 -0.28 -23.74
N ASP A 293 20.68 -0.87 -24.94
CA ASP A 293 21.62 -0.40 -25.96
C ASP A 293 21.26 0.98 -26.51
N ASP A 294 19.97 1.24 -26.73
CA ASP A 294 19.50 2.55 -27.19
C ASP A 294 19.72 3.63 -26.13
N ILE A 295 19.42 3.31 -24.87
CA ILE A 295 19.66 4.20 -23.72
C ILE A 295 21.16 4.57 -23.63
N ARG A 296 22.05 3.58 -23.74
CA ARG A 296 23.51 3.81 -23.74
C ARG A 296 23.95 4.68 -24.91
N ARG A 297 23.41 4.43 -26.11
CA ARG A 297 23.72 5.23 -27.31
C ARG A 297 23.29 6.68 -27.12
N TRP A 298 22.06 6.93 -26.72
CA TRP A 298 21.55 8.29 -26.51
C TRP A 298 22.28 9.03 -25.41
N ARG A 299 22.65 8.35 -24.31
CA ARG A 299 23.48 8.92 -23.25
C ARG A 299 24.81 9.47 -23.78
N ARG A 300 25.52 8.69 -24.61
CA ARG A 300 26.77 9.12 -25.25
C ARG A 300 26.55 10.33 -26.14
N THR A 301 25.45 10.36 -26.90
CA THR A 301 25.10 11.52 -27.72
C THR A 301 24.83 12.75 -26.85
N CYS A 302 24.01 12.66 -25.80
CA CYS A 302 23.69 13.78 -24.92
C CYS A 302 24.95 14.35 -24.24
N GLN A 303 25.87 13.49 -23.81
CA GLN A 303 27.17 13.91 -23.25
C GLN A 303 28.00 14.74 -24.24
N ARG A 304 27.98 14.39 -25.53
CA ARG A 304 28.71 15.14 -26.57
C ARG A 304 28.13 16.55 -26.80
N TYR A 305 26.82 16.71 -26.64
CA TYR A 305 26.12 17.99 -26.78
C TYR A 305 25.98 18.75 -25.44
N GLY A 306 26.47 18.20 -24.32
CA GLY A 306 26.40 18.82 -23.00
C GLY A 306 25.00 18.85 -22.37
N ILE A 307 24.09 17.98 -22.80
CA ILE A 307 22.69 17.97 -22.34
C ILE A 307 22.48 16.92 -21.24
N PRO A 308 21.82 17.26 -20.12
CA PRO A 308 21.44 16.31 -19.08
C PRO A 308 20.57 15.17 -19.59
N PHE A 309 20.93 13.94 -19.25
CA PHE A 309 20.21 12.72 -19.62
C PHE A 309 19.82 11.91 -18.38
N TYR A 310 18.53 11.59 -18.25
CA TYR A 310 17.98 10.78 -17.17
C TYR A 310 17.36 9.51 -17.74
N SER A 311 17.49 8.40 -17.01
CA SER A 311 16.78 7.15 -17.33
C SER A 311 16.01 6.67 -16.12
N THR A 312 14.78 6.23 -16.35
CA THR A 312 13.99 5.56 -15.31
C THR A 312 14.61 4.23 -14.86
N THR A 313 15.50 3.64 -15.67
CA THR A 313 16.23 2.40 -15.31
C THR A 313 17.21 2.65 -14.17
N ASP A 314 17.87 3.81 -14.16
CA ASP A 314 18.87 4.14 -13.14
C ASP A 314 18.23 4.79 -11.92
N ASN A 315 17.19 5.61 -12.13
CA ASN A 315 16.63 6.48 -11.10
C ASN A 315 15.26 5.99 -10.59
N GLY A 316 14.72 4.91 -11.15
CA GLY A 316 13.34 4.49 -10.88
C GLY A 316 12.33 5.47 -11.46
N ALA A 317 11.29 5.81 -10.69
CA ALA A 317 10.29 6.79 -11.13
C ALA A 317 10.85 8.23 -11.08
N LEU A 318 10.57 9.02 -12.11
CA LEU A 318 11.03 10.41 -12.23
C LEU A 318 9.85 11.37 -12.14
N SER A 319 9.87 12.32 -11.19
CA SER A 319 8.88 13.41 -11.12
C SER A 319 9.40 14.66 -11.84
N LEU A 320 8.66 15.13 -12.83
CA LEU A 320 9.01 16.32 -13.62
C LEU A 320 8.77 17.63 -12.87
N GLY A 321 7.90 17.63 -11.85
CA GLY A 321 7.64 18.82 -11.03
C GLY A 321 8.81 19.22 -10.11
N GLN A 322 9.75 18.31 -9.89
CA GLN A 322 10.90 18.51 -9.00
C GLN A 322 12.24 18.65 -9.74
N MET A 323 12.21 18.61 -11.09
CA MET A 323 13.39 18.62 -11.97
C MET A 323 13.55 19.90 -12.77
#